data_AF-A0A0C4EHX4-F1
#
_entry.id   AF-A0A0C4EHX4-F1
#
_cell.length_a   1.000
_cell.length_b   1.000
_cell.length_c   1.000
_cell.angle_alpha   90.00
_cell.angle_beta   90.00
_cell.angle_gamma   90.00
#
_symmetry.space_group_name_H-M   'P 1'
#
loop_
_entity.id
_entity.type
_entity.pdbx_description
1 polymer ?
#
loop_
_entity_poly.entity_id
_entity_poly.type
_entity_poly.pdbx_seq_one_letter_code
_entity_poly.pdbx_strand_id
1 'polypeptide(L)'
;MVPSRRLPSPPAIPRSDHKKNGGRVLYSSPVKRIILSDGEKREACGVELENGTRLEADVVISNADLVWTYSNLLPQTKYTQKLENSQLTCSSISFYWSIKRKIPSLVTHQVFLAKEYRESFDIIFDGHSMPHQPSFYVNVPSRIDPSAAPDGKDAMIVLVPIGHLHANNLSKNWEKIISHAREFVLHTMENNILQPGDLKEGERFSDLIESESMNTPHTWEKDLNLFKGSILGLSHNIFQVINFRPHIKHDTIKRMYFVGASTHPGTGVPVVACGSKLTAEKVLKDLNLDIPWDLTVRSNRPITVDPATDPSGRTTMMNKMSKPWLLDLKENHWILNILFLPLILLFKLVTE
;
A
#
# COMPACT_ATOMS: atom_id res chain seq x y z
N MET A 1 -15.39 36.91 47.08
CA MET A 1 -14.42 36.66 46.00
C MET A 1 -14.46 35.18 45.66
N VAL A 2 -15.01 34.82 44.49
CA VAL A 2 -15.06 33.42 44.03
C VAL A 2 -13.67 33.06 43.48
N PRO A 3 -13.07 31.92 43.85
CA PRO A 3 -11.74 31.55 43.36
C PRO A 3 -11.80 31.23 41.86
N SER A 4 -10.93 31.85 41.08
CA SER A 4 -10.81 31.57 39.64
C SER A 4 -10.36 30.12 39.44
N ARG A 5 -11.22 29.29 38.84
CA ARG A 5 -10.81 27.99 38.29
C ARG A 5 -9.77 28.26 37.21
N ARG A 6 -8.51 27.84 37.43
CA ARG A 6 -7.52 27.74 36.36
C ARG A 6 -8.05 26.73 35.34
N LEU A 7 -8.21 27.17 34.09
CA LEU A 7 -8.44 26.26 32.98
C LEU A 7 -7.24 25.30 32.89
N PRO A 8 -7.46 24.00 32.62
CA PRO A 8 -6.36 23.06 32.41
C PRO A 8 -5.48 23.57 31.27
N SER A 9 -4.17 23.55 31.48
CA SER A 9 -3.18 23.83 30.45
C SER A 9 -3.43 22.93 29.24
N PRO A 10 -3.35 23.45 28.00
CA PRO A 10 -3.53 22.63 26.81
C PRO A 10 -2.53 21.47 26.82
N PRO A 11 -2.93 20.27 26.36
CA PRO A 11 -2.03 19.12 26.28
C PRO A 11 -0.78 19.50 25.49
N ALA A 12 0.38 19.05 25.98
CA ALA A 12 1.67 19.32 25.34
C ALA A 12 1.66 18.81 23.90
N ILE A 13 2.08 19.66 22.96
CA ILE A 13 2.19 19.30 21.55
C ILE A 13 3.23 18.17 21.43
N PRO A 14 2.93 17.06 20.73
CA PRO A 14 3.86 15.94 20.55
C PRO A 14 5.19 16.36 19.90
N ARG A 15 6.23 15.52 20.05
CA ARG A 15 7.55 15.75 19.42
C ARG A 15 7.39 16.00 17.92
N SER A 16 7.94 17.12 17.44
CA SER A 16 7.85 17.53 16.05
C SER A 16 9.21 17.72 15.40
N ASP A 17 9.42 17.13 14.22
CA ASP A 17 10.60 17.39 13.40
C ASP A 17 10.28 18.42 12.31
N HIS A 18 11.15 19.41 12.16
CA HIS A 18 11.08 20.39 11.08
C HIS A 18 11.76 19.85 9.81
N LYS A 19 11.09 19.96 8.67
CA LYS A 19 11.63 19.62 7.35
C LYS A 19 12.18 20.88 6.68
N LYS A 20 13.09 20.68 5.70
CA LYS A 20 13.83 21.75 5.00
C LYS A 20 12.95 22.88 4.44
N ASN A 21 11.68 22.61 4.13
CA ASN A 21 10.74 23.58 3.54
C ASN A 21 9.65 24.04 4.53
N GLY A 22 9.92 24.02 5.85
CA GLY A 22 8.99 24.50 6.87
C GLY A 22 7.87 23.52 7.28
N GLY A 23 7.74 22.38 6.60
CA GLY A 23 6.83 21.31 7.01
C GLY A 23 7.20 20.72 8.38
N ARG A 24 6.20 20.31 9.15
CA ARG A 24 6.36 19.70 10.48
C ARG A 24 5.82 18.27 10.45
N VAL A 25 6.55 17.34 11.06
CA VAL A 25 6.11 15.95 11.23
C VAL A 25 5.90 15.68 12.71
N LEU A 26 4.68 15.29 13.09
CA LEU A 26 4.32 14.89 14.45
C LEU A 26 4.29 13.36 14.52
N TYR A 27 5.25 12.78 15.23
CA TYR A 27 5.32 11.33 15.45
C TYR A 27 4.51 10.92 16.68
N SER A 28 4.18 9.62 16.79
CA SER A 28 3.43 9.06 17.93
C SER A 28 2.16 9.84 18.27
N SER A 29 1.48 10.33 17.24
CA SER A 29 0.34 11.25 17.31
C SER A 29 -0.85 10.69 16.53
N PRO A 30 -1.41 9.54 16.96
CA PRO A 30 -2.52 8.93 16.24
C PRO A 30 -3.72 9.88 16.19
N VAL A 31 -4.29 10.04 14.99
CA VAL A 31 -5.48 10.85 14.76
C VAL A 31 -6.69 10.02 15.18
N LYS A 32 -7.48 10.56 16.11
CA LYS A 32 -8.71 9.96 16.59
C LYS A 32 -9.89 10.21 15.65
N ARG A 33 -9.99 11.43 15.13
CA ARG A 33 -11.04 11.83 14.15
C ARG A 33 -10.67 13.08 13.38
N ILE A 34 -11.30 13.23 12.22
CA ILE A 34 -11.29 14.48 11.45
C ILE A 34 -12.39 15.40 12.00
N ILE A 35 -12.03 16.66 12.28
CA ILE A 35 -12.95 17.67 12.79
C ILE A 35 -13.68 18.28 11.60
N LEU A 36 -15.02 18.27 11.65
CA LEU A 36 -15.88 18.83 10.62
C LEU A 36 -16.61 20.07 11.15
N SER A 37 -16.86 21.05 10.29
CA SER A 37 -17.70 22.19 10.60
C SER A 37 -19.16 21.78 10.87
N ASP A 38 -19.85 22.58 11.67
CA ASP A 38 -21.29 22.46 11.85
C ASP A 38 -22.05 22.95 10.61
N GLY A 39 -23.27 22.43 10.39
CA GLY A 39 -24.16 22.83 9.29
C GLY A 39 -24.35 21.79 8.18
N GLU A 40 -25.19 22.11 7.20
CA GLU A 40 -25.56 21.20 6.11
C GLU A 40 -24.40 20.93 5.13
N LYS A 41 -23.55 21.93 4.88
CA LYS A 41 -22.34 21.82 4.05
C LYS A 41 -21.12 21.68 4.95
N ARG A 42 -20.72 20.45 5.24
CA ARG A 42 -19.57 20.16 6.10
C ARG A 42 -18.25 20.50 5.40
N GLU A 43 -17.34 21.09 6.14
CA GLU A 43 -15.96 21.34 5.74
C GLU A 43 -15.01 20.67 6.73
N ALA A 44 -13.88 20.11 6.27
CA ALA A 44 -12.84 19.63 7.16
C ALA A 44 -12.04 20.80 7.74
N CYS A 45 -11.96 20.87 9.07
CA CYS A 45 -11.36 21.99 9.81
C CYS A 45 -10.10 21.63 10.58
N GLY A 46 -9.68 20.36 10.52
CA GLY A 46 -8.54 19.86 11.29
C GLY A 46 -8.72 18.43 11.77
N VAL A 47 -7.92 18.05 12.77
CA VAL A 47 -7.93 16.71 13.37
C VAL A 47 -7.88 16.78 14.89
N GLU A 48 -8.52 15.81 15.54
CA GLU A 48 -8.36 15.53 16.96
C GLU A 48 -7.46 14.31 17.12
N LEU A 49 -6.41 14.41 17.93
CA LEU A 49 -5.52 13.31 18.28
C LEU A 49 -6.11 12.46 19.41
N GLU A 50 -5.64 11.22 19.58
CA GLU A 50 -6.13 10.34 20.66
C GLU A 50 -5.93 10.90 22.06
N ASN A 51 -4.89 11.72 22.26
CA ASN A 51 -4.63 12.40 23.53
C ASN A 51 -5.55 13.62 23.78
N GLY A 52 -6.51 13.89 22.90
CA GLY A 52 -7.47 14.99 22.99
C GLY A 52 -6.98 16.32 22.42
N THR A 53 -5.71 16.42 21.97
CA THR A 53 -5.19 17.61 21.30
C THR A 53 -5.94 17.85 20.00
N ARG A 54 -6.32 19.10 19.73
CA ARG A 54 -6.93 19.51 18.47
C ARG A 54 -5.94 20.33 17.64
N LEU A 55 -5.84 19.98 16.37
CA LEU A 55 -5.01 20.68 15.39
C LEU A 55 -5.94 21.23 14.31
N GLU A 56 -6.03 22.55 14.22
CA GLU A 56 -6.80 23.22 13.18
C GLU A 56 -6.03 23.23 11.86
N ALA A 57 -6.75 23.12 10.74
CA ALA A 57 -6.17 23.15 9.41
C ALA A 57 -7.18 23.69 8.38
N ASP A 58 -6.67 24.44 7.40
CA ASP A 58 -7.46 24.90 6.25
C ASP A 58 -7.85 23.77 5.30
N VAL A 59 -7.04 22.70 5.27
CA VAL A 59 -7.19 21.52 4.43
C VAL A 59 -6.76 20.29 5.20
N VAL A 60 -7.50 19.19 5.07
CA VAL A 60 -7.13 17.87 5.58
C VAL A 60 -6.91 16.92 4.41
N ILE A 61 -5.74 16.28 4.38
CA ILE A 61 -5.38 15.24 3.41
C ILE A 61 -5.13 13.95 4.19
N SER A 62 -5.97 12.92 4.01
CA SER A 62 -5.73 11.61 4.62
C SER A 62 -4.90 10.72 3.70
N ASN A 63 -3.78 10.22 4.22
CA ASN A 63 -2.98 9.15 3.62
C ASN A 63 -3.17 7.79 4.32
N ALA A 64 -4.05 7.71 5.31
CA ALA A 64 -4.45 6.43 5.88
C ALA A 64 -5.23 5.62 4.83
N ASP A 65 -5.42 4.32 5.06
CA ASP A 65 -6.31 3.53 4.20
C ASP A 65 -7.68 4.23 4.08
N LEU A 66 -8.23 4.21 2.86
CA LEU A 66 -9.42 4.99 2.56
C LEU A 66 -10.62 4.43 3.33
N VAL A 67 -10.80 3.11 3.30
CA VAL A 67 -11.91 2.47 4.00
C VAL A 67 -11.75 2.71 5.49
N TRP A 68 -10.54 2.57 6.02
CA TRP A 68 -10.25 2.90 7.42
C TRP A 68 -10.59 4.36 7.77
N THR A 69 -10.24 5.31 6.90
CA THR A 69 -10.55 6.74 7.10
C THR A 69 -12.06 6.97 7.17
N TYR A 70 -12.82 6.38 6.24
CA TYR A 70 -14.28 6.49 6.24
C TYR A 70 -14.94 5.80 7.43
N SER A 71 -14.38 4.68 7.89
CA SER A 71 -14.92 3.88 9.00
C SER A 71 -14.63 4.47 10.37
N ASN A 72 -13.44 5.05 10.56
CA ASN A 72 -12.92 5.41 11.89
C ASN A 72 -12.74 6.92 12.10
N LEU A 73 -12.37 7.68 11.07
CA LEU A 73 -12.08 9.11 11.23
C LEU A 73 -13.23 10.03 10.87
N LEU A 74 -14.19 9.53 10.09
CA LEU A 74 -15.34 10.27 9.59
C LEU A 74 -16.64 9.73 10.17
N PRO A 75 -17.71 10.54 10.23
CA PRO A 75 -19.04 10.06 10.58
C PRO A 75 -19.51 8.97 9.62
N GLN A 76 -20.13 7.93 10.16
CA GLN A 76 -20.68 6.82 9.40
C GLN A 76 -21.77 7.26 8.42
N THR A 77 -21.69 6.77 7.18
CA THR A 77 -22.64 7.06 6.11
C THR A 77 -22.99 5.80 5.32
N LYS A 78 -24.00 5.86 4.45
CA LYS A 78 -24.28 4.77 3.48
C LYS A 78 -23.07 4.47 2.57
N TYR A 79 -22.28 5.48 2.25
CA TYR A 79 -21.07 5.29 1.45
C TYR A 79 -19.98 4.56 2.23
N THR A 80 -19.82 4.86 3.52
CA THR A 80 -18.94 4.10 4.43
C THR A 80 -19.29 2.62 4.42
N GLN A 81 -20.57 2.28 4.63
CA GLN A 81 -21.05 0.89 4.58
C GLN A 81 -20.80 0.23 3.21
N LYS A 82 -20.96 0.98 2.12
CA LYS A 82 -20.65 0.46 0.77
C LYS A 82 -19.16 0.15 0.63
N LEU A 83 -18.27 1.00 1.15
CA LEU A 83 -16.82 0.76 1.14
C LEU A 83 -16.42 -0.42 2.02
N GLU A 84 -16.98 -0.55 3.22
CA GLU A 84 -16.69 -1.65 4.16
C GLU A 84 -17.08 -3.04 3.61
N ASN A 85 -18.11 -3.06 2.75
CA ASN A 85 -18.61 -4.26 2.06
C ASN A 85 -18.00 -4.44 0.66
N SER A 86 -17.11 -3.56 0.23
CA SER A 86 -16.43 -3.69 -1.06
C SER A 86 -15.41 -4.83 -1.02
N GLN A 87 -15.23 -5.50 -2.16
CA GLN A 87 -14.21 -6.55 -2.27
C GLN A 87 -12.81 -5.95 -2.04
N LEU A 88 -12.01 -6.65 -1.25
CA LEU A 88 -10.64 -6.28 -0.91
C LEU A 88 -9.64 -7.19 -1.62
N THR A 89 -8.39 -6.76 -1.71
CA THR A 89 -7.28 -7.63 -2.08
C THR A 89 -6.93 -8.61 -0.96
N CYS A 90 -6.04 -9.56 -1.25
CA CYS A 90 -5.47 -10.43 -0.24
C CYS A 90 -4.67 -9.67 0.82
N SER A 91 -4.33 -10.38 1.90
CA SER A 91 -3.33 -9.96 2.87
C SER A 91 -2.05 -10.78 2.69
N SER A 92 -1.09 -10.61 3.60
CA SER A 92 0.12 -11.42 3.61
C SER A 92 0.60 -11.72 5.04
N ILE A 93 1.28 -12.85 5.17
CA ILE A 93 2.26 -13.08 6.24
C ILE A 93 3.61 -12.73 5.64
N SER A 94 4.32 -11.79 6.26
CA SER A 94 5.67 -11.41 5.86
C SER A 94 6.64 -11.77 6.96
N PHE A 95 7.59 -12.66 6.68
CA PHE A 95 8.70 -12.98 7.57
C PHE A 95 9.93 -12.17 7.17
N TYR A 96 10.62 -11.63 8.16
CA TYR A 96 11.88 -10.92 7.99
C TYR A 96 12.95 -11.68 8.77
N TRP A 97 13.82 -12.36 8.04
CA TRP A 97 14.84 -13.22 8.61
C TRP A 97 16.22 -12.59 8.48
N SER A 98 16.94 -12.57 9.60
CA SER A 98 18.38 -12.32 9.64
C SER A 98 19.09 -13.65 9.51
N ILE A 99 19.91 -13.82 8.47
CA ILE A 99 20.56 -15.09 8.14
C ILE A 99 22.06 -15.01 8.49
N LYS A 100 22.54 -16.00 9.24
CA LYS A 100 23.92 -16.11 9.78
C LYS A 100 25.03 -15.92 8.75
N ARG A 101 24.75 -16.29 7.50
CA ARG A 101 25.71 -16.19 6.40
C ARG A 101 25.03 -15.91 5.08
N LYS A 102 25.81 -15.44 4.11
CA LYS A 102 25.35 -15.38 2.72
C LYS A 102 25.05 -16.77 2.18
N ILE A 103 23.92 -16.90 1.48
CA ILE A 103 23.52 -18.13 0.79
C ILE A 103 23.72 -17.94 -0.73
N PRO A 104 24.77 -18.52 -1.33
CA PRO A 104 25.17 -18.24 -2.71
C PRO A 104 24.09 -18.50 -3.76
N SER A 105 23.27 -19.54 -3.59
CA SER A 105 22.23 -19.87 -4.58
C SER A 105 21.08 -18.86 -4.65
N LEU A 106 20.88 -18.05 -3.61
CA LEU A 106 19.76 -17.11 -3.57
C LEU A 106 20.08 -15.83 -4.33
N VAL A 107 19.17 -15.48 -5.24
CA VAL A 107 19.19 -14.22 -6.00
C VAL A 107 18.25 -13.19 -5.38
N THR A 108 18.33 -11.93 -5.84
CA THR A 108 17.62 -10.79 -5.23
C THR A 108 16.11 -10.99 -5.12
N HIS A 109 15.46 -11.49 -6.18
CA HIS A 109 14.01 -11.62 -6.27
C HIS A 109 13.65 -13.01 -6.79
N GLN A 110 12.86 -13.75 -6.01
CA GLN A 110 12.43 -15.10 -6.37
C GLN A 110 10.96 -15.29 -6.02
N VAL A 111 10.20 -15.87 -6.95
CA VAL A 111 8.79 -16.21 -6.74
C VAL A 111 8.65 -17.72 -6.88
N PHE A 112 8.08 -18.35 -5.87
CA PHE A 112 7.82 -19.79 -5.82
C PHE A 112 6.31 -19.99 -5.96
N LEU A 113 5.93 -20.63 -7.06
CA LEU A 113 4.54 -20.89 -7.39
C LEU A 113 4.15 -22.29 -6.92
N ALA A 114 3.00 -22.38 -6.24
CA ALA A 114 2.38 -23.65 -5.93
C ALA A 114 1.99 -24.40 -7.21
N LYS A 115 1.97 -25.74 -7.16
CA LYS A 115 1.55 -26.58 -8.30
C LYS A 115 0.09 -26.28 -8.67
N GLU A 116 -0.79 -26.22 -7.68
CA GLU A 116 -2.21 -25.87 -7.80
C GLU A 116 -2.42 -24.35 -7.58
N TYR A 117 -1.78 -23.55 -8.42
CA TYR A 117 -1.79 -22.08 -8.29
C TYR A 117 -3.19 -21.47 -8.40
N ARG A 118 -4.09 -22.01 -9.23
CA ARG A 118 -5.44 -21.44 -9.43
C ARG A 118 -6.33 -21.65 -8.21
N GLU A 119 -6.40 -22.87 -7.73
CA GLU A 119 -7.15 -23.27 -6.54
C GLU A 119 -6.66 -22.51 -5.30
N SER A 120 -5.36 -22.16 -5.28
CA SER A 120 -4.77 -21.31 -4.24
C SER A 120 -5.35 -19.89 -4.21
N PHE A 121 -5.68 -19.28 -5.36
CA PHE A 121 -6.32 -17.96 -5.38
C PHE A 121 -7.76 -18.01 -4.91
N ASP A 122 -8.51 -19.04 -5.29
CA ASP A 122 -9.90 -19.19 -4.86
C ASP A 122 -9.97 -19.30 -3.33
N ILE A 123 -9.06 -20.05 -2.71
CA ILE A 123 -8.95 -20.16 -1.24
C ILE A 123 -8.60 -18.81 -0.59
N ILE A 124 -7.74 -18.01 -1.23
CA ILE A 124 -7.30 -16.71 -0.70
C ILE A 124 -8.39 -15.64 -0.83
N PHE A 125 -9.02 -15.54 -2.00
CA PHE A 125 -9.97 -14.48 -2.33
C PHE A 125 -11.39 -14.81 -1.91
N ASP A 126 -11.84 -16.05 -2.08
CA ASP A 126 -13.22 -16.47 -1.76
C ASP A 126 -13.28 -17.21 -0.42
N GLY A 127 -12.31 -18.08 -0.15
CA GLY A 127 -12.22 -18.83 1.12
C GLY A 127 -11.65 -18.00 2.29
N HIS A 128 -11.08 -16.83 2.00
CA HIS A 128 -10.36 -15.95 2.93
C HIS A 128 -9.41 -16.72 3.87
N SER A 129 -8.73 -17.74 3.35
CA SER A 129 -7.86 -18.63 4.12
C SER A 129 -6.47 -18.71 3.48
N MET A 130 -5.64 -19.59 4.03
CA MET A 130 -4.34 -19.93 3.47
C MET A 130 -4.43 -21.28 2.73
N PRO A 131 -3.91 -21.39 1.49
CA PRO A 131 -3.80 -22.66 0.78
C PRO A 131 -2.88 -23.65 1.52
N HIS A 132 -3.14 -24.95 1.38
CA HIS A 132 -2.26 -25.98 1.95
C HIS A 132 -0.82 -25.89 1.41
N GLN A 133 -0.67 -25.58 0.13
CA GLN A 133 0.61 -25.31 -0.53
C GLN A 133 0.60 -23.86 -1.02
N PRO A 134 1.01 -22.89 -0.19
CA PRO A 134 1.00 -21.49 -0.61
C PRO A 134 2.11 -21.23 -1.64
N SER A 135 1.83 -20.31 -2.57
CA SER A 135 2.91 -19.63 -3.28
C SER A 135 3.58 -18.62 -2.34
N PHE A 136 4.86 -18.35 -2.52
CA PHE A 136 5.54 -17.34 -1.72
C PHE A 136 6.66 -16.65 -2.50
N TYR A 137 7.03 -15.47 -2.05
CA TYR A 137 8.07 -14.65 -2.63
C TYR A 137 9.21 -14.49 -1.63
N VAL A 138 10.45 -14.52 -2.13
CA VAL A 138 11.66 -14.29 -1.35
C VAL A 138 12.45 -13.15 -1.95
N ASN A 139 12.86 -12.21 -1.10
CA ASN A 139 13.76 -11.12 -1.44
C ASN A 139 15.02 -11.16 -0.57
N VAL A 140 16.18 -11.02 -1.21
CA VAL A 140 17.48 -10.90 -0.55
C VAL A 140 18.09 -9.56 -0.98
N PRO A 141 17.74 -8.43 -0.32
CA PRO A 141 18.13 -7.10 -0.76
C PRO A 141 19.65 -6.86 -0.73
N SER A 142 20.38 -7.59 0.13
CA SER A 142 21.85 -7.54 0.23
C SER A 142 22.58 -7.90 -1.06
N ARG A 143 21.89 -8.47 -2.06
CA ARG A 143 22.43 -8.75 -3.40
C ARG A 143 22.61 -7.51 -4.26
N ILE A 144 21.80 -6.48 -4.06
CA ILE A 144 21.90 -5.21 -4.80
C ILE A 144 22.43 -4.10 -3.89
N ASP A 145 22.03 -4.11 -2.62
CA ASP A 145 22.43 -3.12 -1.64
C ASP A 145 23.19 -3.80 -0.49
N PRO A 146 24.54 -3.77 -0.48
CA PRO A 146 25.34 -4.37 0.59
C PRO A 146 25.02 -3.81 1.98
N SER A 147 24.44 -2.61 2.09
CA SER A 147 24.07 -2.01 3.38
C SER A 147 22.82 -2.64 4.01
N ALA A 148 22.06 -3.43 3.23
CA ALA A 148 20.85 -4.08 3.70
C ALA A 148 21.09 -5.24 4.70
N ALA A 149 22.33 -5.71 4.84
CA ALA A 149 22.72 -6.72 5.82
C ALA A 149 24.15 -6.50 6.31
N PRO A 150 24.51 -6.94 7.53
CA PRO A 150 25.91 -6.93 7.98
C PRO A 150 26.83 -7.76 7.07
N ASP A 151 28.13 -7.44 7.10
CA ASP A 151 29.14 -8.17 6.33
C ASP A 151 29.09 -9.68 6.59
N GLY A 152 29.16 -10.46 5.51
CA GLY A 152 29.11 -11.91 5.54
C GLY A 152 27.72 -12.51 5.79
N LYS A 153 26.69 -11.71 6.06
CA LYS A 153 25.31 -12.14 6.37
C LYS A 153 24.32 -11.81 5.24
N ASP A 154 23.12 -12.36 5.33
CA ASP A 154 21.99 -11.98 4.48
C ASP A 154 20.80 -11.50 5.32
N ALA A 155 20.06 -10.54 4.78
CA ALA A 155 18.71 -10.23 5.21
C ALA A 155 17.75 -10.85 4.19
N MET A 156 16.66 -11.45 4.65
CA MET A 156 15.68 -12.10 3.80
C MET A 156 14.27 -11.65 4.16
N ILE A 157 13.50 -11.28 3.14
CA ILE A 157 12.06 -10.99 3.28
C ILE A 157 11.31 -12.10 2.56
N VAL A 158 10.45 -12.81 3.28
CA VAL A 158 9.56 -13.83 2.72
C VAL A 158 8.13 -13.34 2.82
N LEU A 159 7.42 -13.30 1.70
CA LEU A 159 6.01 -12.90 1.63
C LEU A 159 5.15 -14.09 1.21
N VAL A 160 4.20 -14.46 2.05
CA VAL A 160 3.22 -15.52 1.82
C VAL A 160 1.83 -14.88 1.69
N PRO A 161 1.23 -14.81 0.48
CA PRO A 161 -0.12 -14.29 0.28
C PRO A 161 -1.17 -15.16 0.96
N ILE A 162 -2.11 -14.53 1.65
CA ILE A 162 -3.20 -15.19 2.37
C ILE A 162 -4.49 -14.35 2.32
N GLY A 163 -5.63 -14.94 2.70
CA GLY A 163 -6.86 -14.16 2.90
C GLY A 163 -6.70 -13.02 3.91
N HIS A 164 -7.39 -11.90 3.65
CA HIS A 164 -7.49 -10.81 4.62
C HIS A 164 -8.37 -11.19 5.81
N LEU A 165 -8.44 -10.35 6.85
CA LEU A 165 -9.30 -10.59 7.99
C LEU A 165 -10.77 -10.56 7.54
N HIS A 166 -11.48 -11.67 7.69
CA HIS A 166 -12.90 -11.74 7.38
C HIS A 166 -13.65 -12.56 8.42
N ALA A 167 -14.92 -12.22 8.67
CA ALA A 167 -15.76 -12.95 9.62
C ALA A 167 -15.93 -14.42 9.21
N ASN A 168 -15.85 -14.70 7.90
CA ASN A 168 -15.93 -16.04 7.33
C ASN A 168 -14.57 -16.73 7.18
N ASN A 169 -13.48 -16.22 7.79
CA ASN A 169 -12.22 -16.97 7.81
C ASN A 169 -12.48 -18.34 8.43
N LEU A 170 -12.39 -19.38 7.59
CA LEU A 170 -12.61 -20.77 7.97
C LEU A 170 -11.64 -21.19 9.08
N SER A 171 -10.46 -20.58 9.11
CA SER A 171 -9.43 -20.78 10.13
C SER A 171 -9.43 -19.65 11.15
N LYS A 172 -10.08 -19.86 12.30
CA LYS A 172 -9.99 -18.94 13.46
C LYS A 172 -8.66 -19.05 14.22
N ASN A 173 -7.84 -20.06 13.93
CA ASN A 173 -6.57 -20.28 14.61
C ASN A 173 -5.40 -19.75 13.77
N TRP A 174 -5.11 -18.46 13.95
CA TRP A 174 -4.03 -17.77 13.24
C TRP A 174 -2.63 -18.27 13.57
N GLU A 175 -2.40 -18.71 14.80
CA GLU A 175 -1.11 -19.31 15.19
C GLU A 175 -0.81 -20.55 14.36
N LYS A 176 -1.82 -21.41 14.12
CA LYS A 176 -1.66 -22.58 13.23
C LYS A 176 -1.38 -22.17 11.78
N ILE A 177 -2.04 -21.15 11.26
CA ILE A 177 -1.81 -20.66 9.89
C ILE A 177 -0.37 -20.14 9.75
N ILE A 178 0.08 -19.34 10.72
CA ILE A 178 1.42 -18.78 10.76
C ILE A 178 2.48 -19.88 10.84
N SER A 179 2.31 -20.82 11.77
CA SER A 179 3.21 -21.97 11.90
C SER A 179 3.24 -22.80 10.62
N HIS A 180 2.08 -23.05 10.00
CA HIS A 180 2.00 -23.77 8.73
C HIS A 180 2.74 -23.02 7.60
N ALA A 181 2.53 -21.71 7.46
CA ALA A 181 3.23 -20.88 6.48
C ALA A 181 4.74 -20.92 6.68
N ARG A 182 5.19 -20.76 7.93
CA ARG A 182 6.60 -20.77 8.29
C ARG A 182 7.26 -22.10 7.96
N GLU A 183 6.69 -23.20 8.44
CA GLU A 183 7.23 -24.54 8.21
C GLU A 183 7.20 -24.92 6.72
N PHE A 184 6.14 -24.53 5.99
CA PHE A 184 6.07 -24.76 4.55
C PHE A 184 7.19 -24.04 3.80
N VAL A 185 7.45 -22.76 4.13
CA VAL A 185 8.54 -22.00 3.51
C VAL A 185 9.89 -22.64 3.85
N LEU A 186 10.15 -22.95 5.12
CA LEU A 186 11.42 -23.58 5.54
C LEU A 186 11.65 -24.90 4.82
N HIS A 187 10.63 -25.76 4.78
CA HIS A 187 10.69 -27.03 4.08
C HIS A 187 10.95 -26.85 2.58
N THR A 188 10.25 -25.92 1.93
CA THR A 188 10.43 -25.64 0.49
C THR A 188 11.82 -25.06 0.21
N MET A 189 12.31 -24.16 1.06
CA MET A 189 13.66 -23.61 0.95
C MET A 189 14.71 -24.72 0.98
N GLU A 190 14.65 -25.58 2.00
CA GLU A 190 15.60 -26.68 2.18
C GLU A 190 15.57 -27.71 1.06
N ASN A 191 14.39 -28.11 0.61
CA ASN A 191 14.24 -29.27 -0.27
C ASN A 191 14.12 -28.93 -1.75
N ASN A 192 13.79 -27.68 -2.11
CA ASN A 192 13.48 -27.30 -3.47
C ASN A 192 14.27 -26.10 -4.00
N ILE A 193 14.87 -25.30 -3.12
CA ILE A 193 15.46 -24.00 -3.51
C ILE A 193 16.97 -23.97 -3.28
N LEU A 194 17.40 -24.37 -2.08
CA LEU A 194 18.82 -24.42 -1.74
C LEU A 194 19.53 -25.49 -2.56
N GLN A 195 20.77 -25.17 -2.96
CA GLN A 195 21.62 -26.01 -3.78
C GLN A 195 22.64 -26.77 -2.92
N PRO A 196 23.20 -27.89 -3.42
CA PRO A 196 24.31 -28.56 -2.75
C PRO A 196 25.45 -27.58 -2.42
N GLY A 197 25.84 -27.55 -1.15
CA GLY A 197 26.87 -26.64 -0.63
C GLY A 197 26.36 -25.38 0.06
N ASP A 198 25.07 -25.03 -0.06
CA ASP A 198 24.49 -23.92 0.69
C ASP A 198 24.34 -24.21 2.19
N LEU A 199 24.08 -25.48 2.52
CA LEU A 199 23.97 -25.99 3.88
C LEU A 199 25.12 -26.95 4.18
N LYS A 200 25.61 -26.93 5.41
CA LYS A 200 26.57 -27.94 5.91
C LYS A 200 25.84 -29.26 6.14
N GLU A 201 26.59 -30.36 6.16
CA GLU A 201 26.03 -31.68 6.50
C GLU A 201 25.37 -31.65 7.88
N GLY A 202 24.09 -32.06 7.93
CA GLY A 202 23.28 -32.07 9.15
C GLY A 202 22.74 -30.69 9.60
N GLU A 203 23.07 -29.60 8.91
CA GLU A 203 22.55 -28.26 9.20
C GLU A 203 21.19 -28.06 8.53
N ARG A 204 20.21 -27.53 9.26
CA ARG A 204 18.94 -27.10 8.68
C ARG A 204 19.00 -25.62 8.30
N PHE A 205 18.24 -25.21 7.29
CA PHE A 205 18.08 -23.81 6.93
C PHE A 205 17.52 -22.99 8.10
N SER A 206 16.60 -23.57 8.88
CA SER A 206 16.09 -22.91 10.10
C SER A 206 17.19 -22.54 11.10
N ASP A 207 18.30 -23.30 11.13
CA ASP A 207 19.41 -23.05 12.05
C ASP A 207 20.24 -21.83 11.62
N LEU A 208 20.10 -21.38 10.37
CA LEU A 208 20.73 -20.17 9.86
C LEU A 208 19.97 -18.89 10.22
N ILE A 209 18.73 -18.98 10.71
CA ILE A 209 17.94 -17.81 11.12
C ILE A 209 18.41 -17.36 12.51
N GLU A 210 19.05 -16.19 12.61
CA GLU A 210 19.47 -15.60 13.89
C GLU A 210 18.35 -14.86 14.59
N SER A 211 17.51 -14.21 13.80
CA SER A 211 16.39 -13.40 14.26
C SER A 211 15.29 -13.43 13.24
N GLU A 212 14.06 -13.46 13.73
CA GLU A 212 12.84 -13.42 12.95
C GLU A 212 11.95 -12.31 13.50
N SER A 213 11.52 -11.41 12.63
CA SER A 213 10.33 -10.59 12.87
C SER A 213 9.28 -10.91 11.81
N MET A 214 8.03 -10.58 12.10
CA MET A 214 6.93 -10.94 11.23
C MET A 214 5.81 -9.90 11.28
N ASN A 215 5.20 -9.67 10.12
CA ASN A 215 3.93 -8.99 10.00
C ASN A 215 2.84 -9.96 9.54
N THR A 216 1.66 -9.83 10.11
CA THR A 216 0.47 -10.63 9.81
C THR A 216 -0.68 -9.69 9.44
N PRO A 217 -1.83 -10.19 8.95
CA PRO A 217 -3.00 -9.36 8.69
C PRO A 217 -3.42 -8.49 9.89
N HIS A 218 -3.30 -9.00 11.12
CA HIS A 218 -3.56 -8.22 12.33
C HIS A 218 -2.53 -7.12 12.56
N THR A 219 -1.26 -7.40 12.29
CA THR A 219 -0.19 -6.40 12.39
C THR A 219 -0.41 -5.30 11.36
N TRP A 220 -0.79 -5.64 10.14
CA TRP A 220 -1.12 -4.69 9.08
C TRP A 220 -2.33 -3.81 9.42
N GLU A 221 -3.37 -4.40 10.00
CA GLU A 221 -4.53 -3.66 10.46
C GLU A 221 -4.18 -2.71 11.62
N LYS A 222 -3.46 -3.22 12.62
CA LYS A 222 -3.15 -2.47 13.83
C LYS A 222 -2.13 -1.36 13.62
N ASP A 223 -1.02 -1.66 12.93
CA ASP A 223 0.13 -0.76 12.90
C ASP A 223 0.08 0.19 11.70
N LEU A 224 -0.57 -0.20 10.60
CA LEU A 224 -0.69 0.60 9.38
C LEU A 224 -2.12 1.06 9.07
N ASN A 225 -3.09 0.76 9.95
CA ASN A 225 -4.50 1.09 9.75
C ASN A 225 -5.07 0.52 8.44
N LEU A 226 -4.54 -0.62 7.97
CA LEU A 226 -5.05 -1.25 6.75
C LEU A 226 -6.37 -1.97 7.07
N PHE A 227 -7.47 -1.55 6.43
CA PHE A 227 -8.77 -2.12 6.69
C PHE A 227 -8.76 -3.65 6.45
N LYS A 228 -9.14 -4.42 7.48
CA LYS A 228 -9.11 -5.90 7.49
C LYS A 228 -7.72 -6.48 7.21
N GLY A 229 -6.64 -5.71 7.39
CA GLY A 229 -5.27 -6.13 7.11
C GLY A 229 -4.97 -6.35 5.62
N SER A 230 -5.81 -5.86 4.70
CA SER A 230 -5.59 -5.98 3.25
C SER A 230 -4.39 -5.14 2.81
N ILE A 231 -3.38 -5.74 2.20
CA ILE A 231 -2.09 -5.06 1.92
C ILE A 231 -2.11 -4.18 0.67
N LEU A 232 -3.09 -4.34 -0.23
CA LEU A 232 -3.25 -3.53 -1.44
C LEU A 232 -4.61 -2.80 -1.50
N GLY A 233 -5.39 -2.85 -0.42
CA GLY A 233 -6.65 -2.13 -0.25
C GLY A 233 -7.82 -2.76 -1.01
N LEU A 234 -8.61 -1.92 -1.69
CA LEU A 234 -9.72 -2.33 -2.56
C LEU A 234 -9.22 -3.22 -3.71
N SER A 235 -10.01 -4.22 -4.08
CA SER A 235 -9.61 -5.21 -5.10
C SER A 235 -9.30 -4.58 -6.47
N HIS A 236 -8.58 -5.31 -7.31
CA HIS A 236 -8.22 -4.88 -8.67
C HIS A 236 -9.22 -5.34 -9.74
N ASN A 237 -10.48 -5.59 -9.36
CA ASN A 237 -11.52 -5.90 -10.34
C ASN A 237 -11.82 -4.68 -11.24
N ILE A 238 -12.41 -4.92 -12.42
CA ILE A 238 -12.64 -3.89 -13.45
C ILE A 238 -13.41 -2.66 -12.91
N PHE A 239 -14.27 -2.87 -11.90
CA PHE A 239 -15.08 -1.83 -11.26
C PHE A 239 -14.38 -1.12 -10.09
N GLN A 240 -13.14 -1.49 -9.78
CA GLN A 240 -12.34 -0.92 -8.68
C GLN A 240 -10.94 -0.46 -9.14
N VAL A 241 -10.75 -0.28 -10.46
CA VAL A 241 -9.55 0.27 -11.08
C VAL A 241 -9.83 1.58 -11.83
N ILE A 242 -8.77 2.37 -12.06
CA ILE A 242 -8.74 3.57 -12.92
C ILE A 242 -9.81 4.61 -12.53
N ASN A 243 -10.90 4.73 -13.30
CA ASN A 243 -11.93 5.77 -13.13
C ASN A 243 -12.97 5.40 -12.07
N PHE A 244 -13.05 4.12 -11.66
CA PHE A 244 -13.99 3.67 -10.63
C PHE A 244 -13.34 3.58 -9.25
N ARG A 245 -12.04 3.89 -9.14
CA ARG A 245 -11.36 4.13 -7.86
C ARG A 245 -11.94 5.37 -7.19
N PRO A 246 -12.08 5.37 -5.85
CA PRO A 246 -12.48 6.56 -5.13
C PRO A 246 -11.58 7.75 -5.43
N HIS A 247 -12.21 8.92 -5.60
CA HIS A 247 -11.53 10.15 -6.00
C HIS A 247 -10.62 10.70 -4.89
N ILE A 248 -9.61 11.47 -5.30
CA ILE A 248 -8.67 12.18 -4.41
C ILE A 248 -9.32 13.31 -3.59
N LYS A 249 -10.54 13.72 -3.94
CA LYS A 249 -11.34 14.74 -3.23
C LYS A 249 -12.61 14.10 -2.72
N HIS A 250 -12.98 14.41 -1.49
CA HIS A 250 -14.26 13.98 -0.94
C HIS A 250 -15.44 14.65 -1.66
N ASP A 251 -16.47 13.87 -2.01
CA ASP A 251 -17.60 14.36 -2.82
C ASP A 251 -18.44 15.44 -2.11
N THR A 252 -18.72 15.26 -0.81
CA THR A 252 -19.59 16.17 -0.04
C THR A 252 -18.87 17.04 1.01
N ILE A 253 -17.79 16.56 1.61
CA ILE A 253 -17.02 17.31 2.62
C ILE A 253 -16.00 18.19 1.91
N LYS A 254 -16.13 19.52 2.03
CA LYS A 254 -15.15 20.44 1.44
C LYS A 254 -13.82 20.39 2.18
N ARG A 255 -12.74 20.77 1.48
CA ARG A 255 -11.37 20.83 2.02
C ARG A 255 -10.85 19.48 2.57
N MET A 256 -11.50 18.38 2.19
CA MET A 256 -11.09 17.01 2.52
C MET A 256 -10.60 16.28 1.27
N TYR A 257 -9.39 15.75 1.36
CA TYR A 257 -8.72 15.05 0.27
C TYR A 257 -8.12 13.74 0.77
N PHE A 258 -7.80 12.89 -0.19
CA PHE A 258 -7.19 11.60 0.03
C PHE A 258 -5.98 11.43 -0.88
N VAL A 259 -5.01 10.66 -0.39
CA VAL A 259 -3.79 10.29 -1.11
C VAL A 259 -3.39 8.89 -0.67
N GLY A 260 -2.55 8.23 -1.47
CA GLY A 260 -2.03 6.91 -1.13
C GLY A 260 -2.66 5.78 -1.96
N ALA A 261 -2.25 4.56 -1.64
CA ALA A 261 -2.54 3.36 -2.43
C ALA A 261 -4.02 2.99 -2.51
N SER A 262 -4.85 3.48 -1.59
CA SER A 262 -6.29 3.21 -1.50
C SER A 262 -7.14 4.14 -2.39
N THR A 263 -6.52 5.16 -3.00
CA THR A 263 -7.20 6.19 -3.80
C THR A 263 -6.70 6.24 -5.23
N HIS A 264 -7.37 7.00 -6.11
CA HIS A 264 -6.89 7.23 -7.46
C HIS A 264 -5.48 7.86 -7.44
N PRO A 265 -4.50 7.38 -8.24
CA PRO A 265 -4.62 6.43 -9.36
C PRO A 265 -4.51 4.93 -8.99
N GLY A 266 -4.04 4.59 -7.79
CA GLY A 266 -4.01 3.21 -7.30
C GLY A 266 -2.74 2.85 -6.53
N THR A 267 -2.45 1.55 -6.50
CA THR A 267 -1.38 0.95 -5.69
C THR A 267 -0.04 0.88 -6.43
N GLY A 268 1.06 0.93 -5.68
CA GLY A 268 2.44 0.83 -6.18
C GLY A 268 3.23 2.11 -5.98
N VAL A 269 4.52 2.01 -5.64
CA VAL A 269 5.36 3.18 -5.27
C VAL A 269 5.33 4.29 -6.32
N PRO A 270 5.55 4.03 -7.63
CA PRO A 270 5.47 5.08 -8.64
C PRO A 270 4.08 5.69 -8.77
N VAL A 271 3.04 4.85 -8.65
CA VAL A 271 1.63 5.25 -8.80
C VAL A 271 1.21 6.15 -7.64
N VAL A 272 1.57 5.81 -6.41
CA VAL A 272 1.32 6.61 -5.21
C VAL A 272 2.10 7.93 -5.23
N ALA A 273 3.34 7.93 -5.72
CA ALA A 273 4.11 9.15 -5.89
C ALA A 273 3.44 10.11 -6.91
N CYS A 274 2.99 9.57 -8.05
CA CYS A 274 2.19 10.32 -9.02
C CYS A 274 0.86 10.80 -8.42
N GLY A 275 0.17 9.95 -7.64
CA GLY A 275 -1.06 10.31 -6.93
C GLY A 275 -0.87 11.48 -5.96
N SER A 276 0.25 11.51 -5.24
CA SER A 276 0.59 12.60 -4.33
C SER A 276 0.69 13.94 -5.05
N LYS A 277 1.25 13.94 -6.25
CA LYS A 277 1.28 15.13 -7.10
C LYS A 277 -0.12 15.54 -7.56
N LEU A 278 -0.95 14.60 -8.03
CA LEU A 278 -2.32 14.89 -8.44
C LEU A 278 -3.15 15.48 -7.30
N THR A 279 -3.03 14.93 -6.10
CA THR A 279 -3.67 15.47 -4.89
C THR A 279 -3.16 16.88 -4.58
N ALA A 280 -1.85 17.12 -4.62
CA ALA A 280 -1.29 18.44 -4.37
C ALA A 280 -1.78 19.49 -5.38
N GLU A 281 -1.75 19.18 -6.69
CA GLU A 281 -2.27 20.08 -7.72
C GLU A 281 -3.77 20.34 -7.57
N LYS A 282 -4.54 19.33 -7.16
CA LYS A 282 -5.97 19.47 -6.92
C LYS A 282 -6.25 20.39 -5.74
N VAL A 283 -5.51 20.24 -4.64
CA VAL A 283 -5.60 21.12 -3.46
C VAL A 283 -5.28 22.56 -3.85
N LEU A 284 -4.16 22.79 -4.55
CA LEU A 284 -3.74 24.13 -4.97
C LEU A 284 -4.78 24.80 -5.87
N LYS A 285 -5.30 24.07 -6.87
CA LYS A 285 -6.37 24.57 -7.75
C LYS A 285 -7.65 24.93 -6.98
N ASP A 286 -8.09 24.06 -6.06
CA ASP A 286 -9.31 24.30 -5.28
C ASP A 286 -9.16 25.47 -4.29
N LEU A 287 -7.93 25.81 -3.90
CA LEU A 287 -7.59 26.99 -3.11
C LEU A 287 -7.26 28.24 -3.94
N ASN A 288 -7.34 28.16 -5.28
CA ASN A 288 -6.90 29.21 -6.21
C ASN A 288 -5.44 29.65 -5.98
N LEU A 289 -4.55 28.70 -5.71
CA LEU A 289 -3.12 28.91 -5.57
C LEU A 289 -2.39 28.42 -6.83
N ASP A 290 -1.27 29.09 -7.13
CA ASP A 290 -0.41 28.70 -8.25
C ASP A 290 0.25 27.34 -8.01
N ILE A 291 0.40 26.56 -9.08
CA ILE A 291 1.17 25.31 -9.05
C ILE A 291 2.64 25.67 -9.28
N PRO A 292 3.53 25.47 -8.29
CA PRO A 292 4.89 26.02 -8.35
C PRO A 292 5.84 25.22 -9.25
N TRP A 293 5.38 24.13 -9.87
CA TRP A 293 6.17 23.34 -10.82
C TRP A 293 5.61 23.46 -12.24
N ASP A 294 6.48 23.82 -13.17
CA ASP A 294 6.21 23.81 -14.60
C ASP A 294 6.70 22.49 -15.22
N LEU A 295 5.77 21.70 -15.77
CA LEU A 295 6.07 20.41 -16.41
C LEU A 295 6.33 20.55 -17.92
N THR A 296 6.16 21.75 -18.47
CA THR A 296 6.58 22.05 -19.85
C THR A 296 8.10 22.18 -19.95
N VAL A 297 8.77 22.45 -18.83
CA VAL A 297 10.22 22.35 -18.69
C VAL A 297 10.60 20.87 -18.70
N ARG A 298 10.83 20.33 -19.89
CA ARG A 298 11.57 19.08 -20.04
C ARG A 298 12.92 19.27 -19.36
N SER A 299 13.22 18.42 -18.40
CA SER A 299 14.58 18.27 -17.90
C SER A 299 15.48 17.92 -19.09
N ASN A 300 16.18 18.90 -19.64
CA ASN A 300 17.29 18.69 -20.57
C ASN A 300 18.53 18.14 -19.84
N ARG A 301 18.42 17.76 -18.56
CA ARG A 301 19.52 17.06 -17.89
C ARG A 301 19.68 15.69 -18.52
N PRO A 302 20.85 15.37 -19.08
CA PRO A 302 21.13 14.02 -19.52
C PRO A 302 20.97 13.09 -18.32
N ILE A 303 20.18 12.03 -18.48
CA ILE A 303 20.11 10.95 -17.50
C ILE A 303 21.42 10.16 -17.64
N THR A 304 22.39 10.45 -16.77
CA THR A 304 23.59 9.62 -16.63
C THR A 304 23.21 8.40 -15.80
N VAL A 305 23.12 7.25 -16.45
CA VAL A 305 23.01 5.95 -15.78
C VAL A 305 24.42 5.55 -15.31
N ASP A 306 24.55 5.14 -14.05
CA ASP A 306 25.82 4.65 -13.53
C ASP A 306 26.19 3.33 -14.24
N PRO A 307 27.33 3.26 -14.95
CA PRO A 307 27.78 2.05 -15.64
C PRO A 307 27.95 0.84 -14.71
N ALA A 308 28.17 1.07 -13.41
CA ALA A 308 28.22 0.00 -12.41
C ALA A 308 26.85 -0.68 -12.20
N THR A 309 25.76 0.04 -12.46
CA THR A 309 24.37 -0.43 -12.28
C THR A 309 23.71 -0.94 -13.58
N ASP A 310 24.24 -0.56 -14.75
CA ASP A 310 23.82 -1.07 -16.06
C ASP A 310 25.03 -1.33 -16.98
N PRO A 311 25.72 -2.48 -16.82
CA PRO A 311 26.89 -2.83 -17.62
C PRO A 311 26.56 -3.17 -19.07
N SER A 312 25.27 -3.24 -19.44
CA SER A 312 24.84 -3.64 -20.78
C SER A 312 25.08 -2.54 -21.82
N GLY A 313 25.24 -1.28 -21.40
CA GLY A 313 25.30 -0.13 -22.30
C GLY A 313 24.03 0.04 -23.16
N ARG A 314 22.98 -0.75 -22.90
CA ARG A 314 21.69 -0.71 -23.58
C ARG A 314 20.73 0.17 -22.79
N THR A 315 21.14 1.40 -22.51
CA THR A 315 20.15 2.45 -22.35
C THR A 315 19.58 2.70 -23.74
N THR A 316 18.58 1.88 -24.11
CA THR A 316 17.69 2.26 -25.19
C THR A 316 17.25 3.67 -24.88
N MET A 317 17.41 4.57 -25.85
CA MET A 317 16.81 5.88 -25.78
C MET A 317 15.32 5.67 -25.49
N MET A 318 14.90 5.77 -24.22
CA MET A 318 13.52 6.03 -23.86
C MET A 318 13.26 7.53 -24.08
N ASN A 319 13.75 8.04 -25.23
CA ASN A 319 13.42 9.35 -25.73
C ASN A 319 12.06 9.20 -26.40
N LYS A 320 11.08 9.86 -25.80
CA LYS A 320 9.72 10.05 -26.32
C LYS A 320 8.90 8.75 -26.32
N MET A 321 8.32 8.40 -25.17
CA MET A 321 6.88 8.13 -25.24
C MET A 321 6.22 9.47 -25.59
N SER A 322 6.07 9.74 -26.90
CA SER A 322 4.93 10.54 -27.33
C SER A 322 3.73 9.98 -26.59
N LYS A 323 2.84 10.84 -26.05
CA LYS A 323 1.53 10.39 -25.59
C LYS A 323 1.04 9.35 -26.60
N PRO A 324 0.79 8.08 -26.21
CA PRO A 324 0.18 7.14 -27.12
C PRO A 324 -1.03 7.86 -27.71
N TRP A 325 -1.11 7.98 -29.03
CA TRP A 325 -2.18 8.74 -29.69
C TRP A 325 -3.55 8.33 -29.11
N LEU A 326 -3.71 7.03 -28.80
CA LEU A 326 -4.86 6.42 -28.13
C LEU A 326 -5.27 7.04 -26.77
N LEU A 327 -4.33 7.65 -26.03
CA LEU A 327 -4.53 8.22 -24.69
C LEU A 327 -4.78 9.73 -24.70
N ASP A 328 -4.83 10.40 -25.87
CA ASP A 328 -5.30 11.78 -25.94
C ASP A 328 -6.84 11.83 -25.91
N LEU A 329 -7.38 11.78 -24.69
CA LEU A 329 -8.82 11.70 -24.39
C LEU A 329 -9.63 12.89 -24.91
N LYS A 330 -8.99 14.02 -25.28
CA LYS A 330 -9.69 15.15 -25.92
C LYS A 330 -10.00 14.86 -27.39
N GLU A 331 -9.08 14.23 -28.13
CA GLU A 331 -9.24 13.98 -29.58
C GLU A 331 -9.83 12.59 -29.88
N ASN A 332 -9.60 11.59 -29.00
CA ASN A 332 -9.92 10.18 -29.27
C ASN A 332 -11.08 9.61 -28.43
N HIS A 333 -12.04 10.46 -28.04
CA HIS A 333 -13.25 10.07 -27.31
C HIS A 333 -14.11 9.02 -28.06
N TRP A 334 -13.98 8.90 -29.38
CA TRP A 334 -14.62 7.85 -30.19
C TRP A 334 -14.05 6.44 -29.92
N ILE A 335 -12.79 6.31 -29.47
CA ILE A 335 -12.16 5.01 -29.16
C ILE A 335 -12.75 4.42 -27.88
N LEU A 336 -13.11 5.26 -26.90
CA LEU A 336 -13.89 4.84 -25.74
C LEU A 336 -15.24 4.28 -26.21
N ASN A 337 -15.92 4.93 -27.14
CA ASN A 337 -17.16 4.38 -27.70
C ASN A 337 -16.94 3.02 -28.37
N ILE A 338 -15.84 2.79 -29.10
CA ILE A 338 -15.53 1.49 -29.71
C ILE A 338 -15.14 0.41 -28.69
N LEU A 339 -14.51 0.77 -27.57
CA LEU A 339 -14.17 -0.17 -26.49
C LEU A 339 -15.38 -0.50 -25.60
N PHE A 340 -16.31 0.45 -25.43
CA PHE A 340 -17.49 0.29 -24.58
C PHE A 340 -18.72 -0.23 -25.33
N LEU A 341 -18.86 -0.02 -26.65
CA LEU A 341 -19.96 -0.57 -27.45
C LEU A 341 -20.05 -2.11 -27.39
N PRO A 342 -18.94 -2.87 -27.52
CA PRO A 342 -18.95 -4.31 -27.37
C PRO A 342 -19.37 -4.72 -25.96
N LEU A 343 -18.97 -3.97 -24.93
CA LEU A 343 -19.33 -4.23 -23.54
C LEU A 343 -20.84 -3.99 -23.28
N ILE A 344 -21.41 -2.96 -23.89
CA ILE A 344 -22.85 -2.63 -23.84
C ILE A 344 -23.68 -3.65 -24.63
N LEU A 345 -23.17 -4.10 -25.80
CA LEU A 345 -23.77 -5.17 -26.60
C LEU A 345 -23.72 -6.53 -25.88
N LEU A 346 -22.59 -6.85 -25.23
CA LEU A 346 -22.44 -8.06 -24.42
C LEU A 346 -23.39 -8.03 -23.21
N PHE A 347 -23.57 -6.86 -22.58
CA PHE A 347 -24.50 -6.69 -21.47
C PHE A 347 -25.95 -6.90 -21.92
N LYS A 348 -26.35 -6.36 -23.08
CA LYS A 348 -27.68 -6.61 -23.68
C LYS A 348 -27.92 -8.09 -24.04
N LEU A 349 -26.91 -8.78 -24.58
CA LEU A 349 -26.97 -10.21 -24.94
C LEU A 349 -27.03 -11.17 -23.75
N VAL A 350 -26.70 -10.71 -22.55
CA VAL A 350 -26.73 -11.53 -21.31
C VAL A 350 -27.99 -11.23 -20.47
N THR A 351 -28.70 -10.13 -20.76
CA THR A 351 -29.90 -9.70 -20.01
C THR A 351 -31.23 -9.91 -20.76
N GLU A 352 -31.19 -10.33 -22.03
CA GLU A 352 -32.33 -10.89 -22.78
C GLU A 352 -32.14 -12.40 -22.93
#